data_AF-A0ABC8YXA0-F1
#
_entry.id   AF-A0ABC8YXA0-F1
#
_cell.length_a   1.000
_cell.length_b   1.000
_cell.length_c   1.000
_cell.angle_alpha   90.00
_cell.angle_beta   90.00
_cell.angle_gamma   90.00
#
_symmetry.space_group_name_H-M   'P 1'
#
loop_
_entity.id
_entity.type
_entity.pdbx_description
1 polymer ?
#
loop_
_entity_poly.entity_id
_entity_poly.type
_entity_poly.pdbx_seq_one_letter_code
_entity_poly.pdbx_strand_id
1 'polypeptide(L)'
;MLIETRKAAECLRTALRDYNLKFGTILNDPDLAPFRASPEFKELQEEALRGGEDVGSGFRRDLKLISEVQAPFRGVRRFFYVALTAAAGISTFFTIPRLILAVKGGDGAPDLLETAGNAAINIGGIVVLVALYFWENKREEKQITQISRNETLSRLPVRLSTNRIIELVQLRDITRPVILAGSKESVTRAMQRAERKTKPNQGVLVREELLHQFLQLGWIRDQQESEGVTPGEDVYIILCLDGRVRRSGIGMPNWNDILQELPRLEDLMSKLER
;
A
#
# COMPACT_ATOMS: atom_id res chain seq x y z
N MET A 1 -11.21 -18.72 21.20
CA MET A 1 -10.58 -18.14 19.99
C MET A 1 -11.58 -17.54 18.99
N LEU A 2 -12.26 -18.27 18.10
CA LEU A 2 -13.11 -17.64 17.05
C LEU A 2 -14.25 -16.74 17.58
N ILE A 3 -14.85 -17.11 18.71
CA ILE A 3 -15.92 -16.29 19.34
C ILE A 3 -15.34 -15.00 19.95
N GLU A 4 -14.09 -15.04 20.41
CA GLU A 4 -13.41 -13.88 21.02
C GLU A 4 -12.92 -12.89 19.95
N THR A 5 -12.40 -13.39 18.83
CA THR A 5 -11.94 -12.52 17.72
C THR A 5 -13.10 -11.77 17.08
N ARG A 6 -14.25 -12.42 16.89
CA ARG A 6 -15.46 -11.76 16.38
C ARG A 6 -15.97 -10.67 17.32
N LYS A 7 -16.03 -10.94 18.63
CA LYS A 7 -16.40 -9.93 19.63
C LYS A 7 -15.41 -8.76 19.67
N ALA A 8 -14.11 -9.06 19.61
CA ALA A 8 -13.08 -8.03 19.55
C ALA A 8 -13.26 -7.14 18.31
N ALA A 9 -13.53 -7.72 17.14
CA ALA A 9 -13.82 -6.96 15.92
C ALA A 9 -15.05 -6.06 16.08
N GLU A 10 -16.16 -6.57 16.62
CA GLU A 10 -17.37 -5.76 16.88
C GLU A 10 -17.13 -4.61 17.88
N CYS A 11 -16.38 -4.86 18.96
CA CYS A 11 -15.98 -3.81 19.91
C CYS A 11 -15.08 -2.77 19.25
N LEU A 12 -14.13 -3.19 18.42
CA LEU A 12 -13.24 -2.26 17.71
C LEU A 12 -13.98 -1.45 16.64
N ARG A 13 -14.97 -2.02 15.94
CA ARG A 13 -15.86 -1.25 15.05
C ARG A 13 -16.55 -0.13 15.82
N THR A 14 -17.13 -0.46 16.97
CA THR A 14 -17.77 0.51 17.88
C THR A 14 -16.76 1.59 18.33
N ALA A 15 -15.55 1.20 18.71
CA ALA A 15 -14.50 2.14 19.13
C ALA A 15 -14.05 3.09 18.01
N LEU A 16 -13.86 2.55 16.80
CA LEU A 16 -13.49 3.33 15.62
C LEU A 16 -14.59 4.31 15.22
N ARG A 17 -15.85 3.89 15.32
CA ARG A 17 -17.03 4.69 14.94
C ARG A 17 -17.39 5.73 15.99
N ASP A 18 -17.73 5.26 17.18
CA ASP A 18 -18.45 6.04 18.20
C ASP A 18 -17.48 6.83 19.06
N TYR A 19 -16.22 6.38 19.15
CA TYR A 19 -15.18 7.01 19.96
C TYR A 19 -14.04 7.61 19.11
N ASN A 20 -14.17 7.58 17.78
CA ASN A 20 -13.17 8.09 16.84
C ASN A 20 -11.75 7.58 17.14
N LEU A 21 -11.65 6.31 17.57
CA LEU A 21 -10.36 5.67 17.80
C LEU A 21 -9.56 5.69 16.48
N LYS A 22 -8.29 6.07 16.54
CA LYS A 22 -7.43 5.98 15.36
C LYS A 22 -7.14 4.51 15.07
N PHE A 23 -7.28 4.10 13.82
CA PHE A 23 -6.90 2.74 13.40
C PHE A 23 -5.41 2.46 13.65
N GLY A 24 -4.57 3.51 13.58
CA GLY A 24 -3.17 3.42 13.99
C GLY A 24 -2.97 2.97 15.43
N THR A 25 -3.89 3.26 16.35
CA THR A 25 -3.85 2.77 17.73
C THR A 25 -4.03 1.25 17.76
N ILE A 26 -4.98 0.72 16.99
CA ILE A 26 -5.20 -0.73 16.85
C ILE A 26 -3.97 -1.43 16.27
N LEU A 27 -3.26 -0.77 15.35
CA LEU A 27 -2.03 -1.28 14.74
C LEU A 27 -0.82 -1.21 15.69
N ASN A 28 -0.82 -0.29 16.65
CA ASN A 28 0.29 -0.08 17.59
C ASN A 28 0.14 -0.86 18.89
N ASP A 29 -1.08 -1.29 19.23
CA ASP A 29 -1.34 -1.96 20.49
C ASP A 29 -0.67 -3.34 20.52
N PRO A 30 0.25 -3.62 21.46
CA PRO A 30 0.84 -4.95 21.64
C PRO A 30 -0.20 -6.01 22.00
N ASP A 31 -1.27 -5.66 22.71
CA ASP A 31 -2.28 -6.62 23.19
C ASP A 31 -3.17 -7.10 22.05
N LEU A 32 -3.31 -6.30 20.98
CA LEU A 32 -4.07 -6.65 19.79
C LEU A 32 -3.26 -7.46 18.77
N ALA A 33 -2.02 -7.81 19.10
CA ALA A 33 -1.16 -8.66 18.31
C ALA A 33 -1.83 -9.96 17.81
N PRO A 34 -2.46 -10.78 18.66
CA PRO A 34 -3.05 -12.03 18.21
C PRO A 34 -4.29 -11.78 17.34
N PHE A 35 -5.02 -10.69 17.61
CA PHE A 35 -6.18 -10.29 16.83
C PHE A 35 -5.78 -9.89 15.41
N ARG A 36 -4.63 -9.21 15.21
CA ARG A 36 -4.15 -8.81 13.87
C ARG A 36 -3.87 -10.00 12.93
N ALA A 37 -3.67 -11.19 13.47
CA ALA A 37 -3.50 -12.42 12.69
C ALA A 37 -4.84 -13.07 12.28
N SER A 38 -5.97 -12.57 12.81
CA SER A 38 -7.29 -13.16 12.60
C SER A 38 -7.93 -12.72 11.27
N PRO A 39 -8.80 -13.54 10.66
CA PRO A 39 -9.57 -13.14 9.49
C PRO A 39 -10.51 -11.96 9.81
N GLU A 40 -11.03 -11.87 11.04
CA GLU A 40 -11.90 -10.77 11.45
C GLU A 40 -11.16 -9.42 11.47
N PHE A 41 -9.86 -9.41 11.77
CA PHE A 41 -9.05 -8.20 11.62
C PHE A 41 -8.86 -7.80 10.16
N LYS A 42 -8.70 -8.77 9.24
CA LYS A 42 -8.62 -8.47 7.81
C LYS A 42 -9.91 -7.82 7.30
N GLU A 43 -11.06 -8.34 7.72
CA GLU A 43 -12.36 -7.71 7.44
C GLU A 43 -12.44 -6.27 8.00
N LEU A 44 -12.05 -6.08 9.26
CA LEU A 44 -12.04 -4.76 9.90
C LEU A 44 -11.10 -3.78 9.18
N GLN A 45 -9.94 -4.26 8.73
CA GLN A 45 -8.97 -3.47 7.96
C GLN A 45 -9.52 -3.13 6.58
N GLU A 46 -10.17 -4.06 5.90
CA GLU A 46 -10.84 -3.83 4.61
C GLU A 46 -11.99 -2.82 4.73
N GLU A 47 -12.80 -2.91 5.79
CA GLU A 47 -13.81 -1.90 6.13
C GLU A 47 -13.16 -0.52 6.33
N ALA A 48 -12.09 -0.46 7.13
CA ALA A 48 -11.38 0.79 7.38
C ALA A 48 -10.72 1.36 6.11
N LEU A 49 -10.30 0.50 5.18
CA LEU A 49 -9.73 0.87 3.88
C LEU A 49 -10.80 1.36 2.90
N ARG A 50 -11.97 0.73 2.87
CA ARG A 50 -13.13 1.21 2.09
C ARG A 50 -13.54 2.60 2.56
N GLY A 51 -13.42 2.86 3.85
CA GLY A 51 -13.78 4.13 4.46
C GLY A 51 -15.29 4.38 4.42
N GLY A 52 -15.77 5.25 5.31
CA GLY A 52 -17.18 5.55 5.50
C GLY A 52 -17.40 6.25 6.83
N GLU A 53 -18.64 6.64 7.14
CA GLU A 53 -19.01 7.13 8.48
C GLU A 53 -18.85 6.06 9.56
N ASP A 54 -19.01 4.80 9.19
CA ASP A 54 -19.14 3.71 10.16
C ASP A 54 -17.80 3.17 10.67
N VAL A 55 -16.76 3.07 9.83
CA VAL A 55 -15.43 2.57 10.21
C VAL A 55 -14.37 3.18 9.27
N GLY A 56 -13.32 3.80 9.81
CA GLY A 56 -12.11 4.11 9.05
C GLY A 56 -12.09 5.40 8.24
N SER A 57 -12.97 6.36 8.52
CA SER A 57 -12.85 7.72 7.98
C SER A 57 -11.45 8.31 8.24
N GLY A 58 -10.85 8.05 9.42
CA GLY A 58 -9.48 8.44 9.76
C GLY A 58 -8.40 7.66 9.00
N PHE A 59 -8.49 6.33 8.97
CA PHE A 59 -7.44 5.48 8.39
C PHE A 59 -7.28 5.69 6.88
N ARG A 60 -8.39 5.70 6.14
CA ARG A 60 -8.34 5.97 4.68
C ARG A 60 -7.83 7.38 4.40
N ARG A 61 -8.16 8.37 5.24
CA ARG A 61 -7.63 9.74 5.13
C ARG A 61 -6.11 9.78 5.34
N ASP A 62 -5.61 9.14 6.39
CA ASP A 62 -4.17 9.08 6.68
C ASP A 62 -3.39 8.44 5.51
N LEU A 63 -3.90 7.32 4.98
CA LEU A 63 -3.31 6.68 3.79
C LEU A 63 -3.38 7.57 2.55
N LYS A 64 -4.47 8.34 2.37
CA LYS A 64 -4.60 9.29 1.27
C LYS A 64 -3.56 10.40 1.37
N LEU A 65 -3.30 10.92 2.57
CA LEU A 65 -2.25 11.93 2.81
C LEU A 65 -0.86 11.38 2.46
N ILE A 66 -0.53 10.16 2.89
CA ILE A 66 0.74 9.50 2.51
C ILE A 66 0.82 9.34 0.98
N SER A 67 -0.28 8.95 0.33
CA SER A 67 -0.32 8.78 -1.12
C SER A 67 -0.21 10.10 -1.90
N GLU A 68 -0.60 11.23 -1.29
CA GLU A 68 -0.50 12.58 -1.87
C GLU A 68 0.96 13.05 -1.87
N VAL A 69 1.72 12.72 -0.82
CA VAL A 69 3.18 12.93 -0.80
C VAL A 69 3.87 12.18 -1.95
N GLN A 70 3.40 10.97 -2.28
CA GLN A 70 4.00 10.17 -3.37
C GLN A 70 3.57 10.62 -4.77
N ALA A 71 2.32 11.07 -4.95
CA ALA A 71 1.84 11.63 -6.21
C ALA A 71 1.25 13.03 -5.97
N PRO A 72 2.09 14.07 -6.01
CA PRO A 72 1.66 15.41 -5.64
C PRO A 72 0.55 15.92 -6.56
N PHE A 73 -0.37 16.69 -5.97
CA PHE A 73 -1.47 17.38 -6.67
C PHE A 73 -2.48 16.46 -7.38
N ARG A 74 -2.59 15.18 -6.98
CA ARG A 74 -3.59 14.25 -7.55
C ARG A 74 -5.02 14.82 -7.46
N GLY A 75 -5.37 15.44 -6.33
CA GLY A 75 -6.67 16.08 -6.14
C GLY A 75 -6.91 17.22 -7.13
N VAL A 76 -5.88 18.03 -7.40
CA VAL A 76 -5.93 19.14 -8.35
C VAL A 76 -6.16 18.63 -9.77
N ARG A 77 -5.43 17.58 -10.19
CA ARG A 77 -5.64 16.98 -11.53
C ARG A 77 -7.05 16.46 -11.73
N ARG A 78 -7.59 15.73 -10.75
CA ARG A 78 -8.98 15.23 -10.82
C ARG A 78 -10.01 16.35 -10.88
N PHE A 79 -9.80 17.41 -10.11
CA PHE A 79 -10.64 18.59 -10.19
C PHE A 79 -10.67 19.13 -11.62
N PHE A 80 -9.50 19.29 -12.27
CA PHE A 80 -9.45 19.73 -13.66
C PHE A 80 -10.07 18.73 -14.64
N TYR A 81 -9.90 17.42 -14.46
CA TYR A 81 -10.56 16.44 -15.33
C TYR A 81 -12.07 16.55 -15.29
N VAL A 82 -12.66 16.68 -14.09
CA VAL A 82 -14.10 16.83 -13.91
C VAL A 82 -14.58 18.20 -14.42
N ALA A 83 -13.89 19.29 -14.04
CA ALA A 83 -14.27 20.64 -14.44
C ALA A 83 -14.20 20.84 -15.96
N LEU A 84 -13.12 20.38 -16.60
CA LEU A 84 -12.97 20.47 -18.05
C LEU A 84 -13.96 19.55 -18.78
N THR A 85 -14.26 18.37 -18.24
CA THR A 85 -15.31 17.49 -18.79
C THR A 85 -16.68 18.17 -18.71
N ALA A 86 -17.02 18.79 -17.58
CA ALA A 86 -18.26 19.53 -17.41
C ALA A 86 -18.34 20.73 -18.38
N ALA A 87 -17.26 21.50 -18.50
CA ALA A 87 -17.18 22.63 -19.43
C ALA A 87 -17.34 22.19 -20.90
N ALA A 88 -16.65 21.12 -21.31
CA ALA A 88 -16.79 20.54 -22.64
C ALA A 88 -18.20 19.95 -22.85
N GLY A 89 -18.82 19.38 -21.82
CA GLY A 89 -20.20 18.89 -21.86
C GLY A 89 -21.21 20.01 -22.10
N ILE A 90 -21.09 21.12 -21.36
CA ILE A 90 -21.92 22.32 -21.57
C ILE A 90 -21.71 22.88 -22.97
N SER A 91 -20.47 22.97 -23.44
CA SER A 91 -20.14 23.44 -24.79
C SER A 91 -20.74 22.52 -25.88
N THR A 92 -20.64 21.20 -25.68
CA THR A 92 -21.23 20.19 -26.59
C THR A 92 -22.75 20.30 -26.64
N PHE A 93 -23.40 20.54 -25.49
CA PHE A 93 -24.85 20.72 -25.40
C PHE A 93 -25.34 21.87 -26.29
N PHE A 94 -24.61 22.99 -26.36
CA PHE A 94 -24.94 24.08 -27.26
C PHE A 94 -24.49 23.86 -28.71
N THR A 95 -23.42 23.08 -28.92
CA THR A 95 -22.88 22.82 -30.26
C THR A 95 -23.72 21.81 -31.04
N ILE A 96 -24.32 20.81 -30.40
CA ILE A 96 -25.14 19.79 -31.08
C ILE A 96 -26.34 20.39 -31.83
N PRO A 97 -27.19 21.25 -31.22
CA PRO A 97 -28.28 21.90 -31.95
C PRO A 97 -27.78 22.77 -33.11
N ARG A 98 -26.67 23.49 -32.93
CA ARG A 98 -26.03 24.29 -33.99
C ARG A 98 -25.57 23.42 -35.15
N LEU A 99 -25.01 22.25 -34.86
CA LEU A 99 -24.57 21.28 -35.86
C LEU A 99 -25.77 20.75 -36.66
N ILE A 100 -26.89 20.45 -36.00
CA ILE A 100 -28.13 20.03 -36.66
C ILE A 100 -28.64 21.12 -37.61
N LEU A 101 -28.60 22.39 -37.18
CA LEU A 101 -28.99 23.53 -38.03
C LEU A 101 -28.02 23.72 -39.21
N ALA A 102 -26.72 23.60 -38.98
CA ALA A 102 -25.71 23.70 -40.03
C ALA A 102 -25.89 22.60 -41.10
N VAL A 103 -26.23 21.37 -40.70
CA VAL A 103 -26.53 20.26 -41.63
C VAL A 103 -27.82 20.49 -42.41
N LYS A 104 -28.85 21.07 -41.78
CA LYS A 104 -30.12 21.40 -42.45
C LYS A 104 -29.97 22.51 -43.50
N GLY A 105 -28.97 23.38 -43.35
CA GLY A 105 -28.73 24.51 -44.23
C GLY A 105 -29.84 25.58 -44.16
N GLY A 106 -29.71 26.62 -44.99
CA GLY A 106 -30.64 27.75 -45.05
C GLY A 106 -29.99 29.08 -44.73
N ASP A 107 -30.75 30.18 -44.92
CA ASP A 107 -30.27 31.53 -44.63
C ASP A 107 -29.99 31.69 -43.13
N GLY A 108 -28.77 32.10 -42.81
CA GLY A 108 -28.29 32.23 -41.43
C GLY A 108 -27.81 30.94 -40.76
N ALA A 109 -27.67 29.83 -41.50
CA ALA A 109 -27.11 28.59 -40.95
C ALA A 109 -25.61 28.75 -40.56
N PRO A 110 -25.16 28.18 -39.43
CA PRO A 110 -23.75 28.20 -39.04
C PRO A 110 -22.84 27.44 -40.02
N ASP A 111 -21.54 27.77 -40.04
CA ASP A 111 -20.57 27.02 -40.85
C ASP A 111 -20.46 25.56 -40.40
N LEU A 112 -20.63 24.64 -41.34
CA LEU A 112 -20.71 23.21 -41.06
C LEU A 112 -19.36 22.64 -40.61
N LEU A 113 -18.25 23.02 -41.25
CA LEU A 113 -16.93 22.46 -40.95
C LEU A 113 -16.42 22.97 -39.60
N GLU A 114 -16.59 24.25 -39.32
CA GLU A 114 -16.24 24.87 -38.05
C GLU A 114 -17.08 24.27 -36.91
N THR A 115 -18.40 24.16 -37.09
CA THR A 115 -19.29 23.61 -36.07
C THR A 115 -19.02 22.13 -35.81
N ALA A 116 -18.75 21.34 -36.88
CA ALA A 116 -18.38 19.94 -36.75
C ALA A 116 -17.01 19.78 -36.06
N GLY A 117 -16.03 20.62 -36.39
CA GLY A 117 -14.72 20.65 -35.74
C GLY A 117 -14.83 20.93 -34.24
N ASN A 118 -15.61 21.95 -33.86
CA ASN A 118 -15.85 22.29 -32.46
C ASN A 118 -16.55 21.14 -31.70
N ALA A 119 -17.53 20.48 -32.31
CA ALA A 119 -18.18 19.32 -31.72
C ALA A 119 -17.20 18.15 -31.53
N ALA A 120 -16.37 17.87 -32.54
CA ALA A 120 -15.39 16.79 -32.49
C ALA A 120 -14.33 17.03 -31.40
N ILE A 121 -13.82 18.26 -31.28
CA ILE A 121 -12.85 18.64 -30.24
C ILE A 121 -13.44 18.44 -28.84
N ASN A 122 -14.67 18.93 -28.60
CA ASN A 122 -15.30 18.78 -27.29
C ASN A 122 -15.55 17.31 -26.93
N ILE A 123 -16.12 16.53 -27.87
CA ILE A 123 -16.39 15.10 -27.65
C ILE A 123 -15.09 14.34 -27.42
N GLY A 124 -14.07 14.56 -28.25
CA GLY A 124 -12.75 13.95 -28.09
C GLY A 124 -12.11 14.31 -26.75
N GLY A 125 -12.19 15.58 -26.35
CA GLY A 125 -11.72 16.06 -25.05
C GLY A 125 -12.41 15.37 -23.89
N ILE A 126 -13.74 15.25 -23.92
CA ILE A 126 -14.53 14.52 -22.91
C ILE A 126 -14.04 13.08 -22.80
N VAL A 127 -13.90 12.36 -23.93
CA VAL A 127 -13.45 10.95 -23.93
C VAL A 127 -12.07 10.82 -23.27
N VAL A 128 -11.12 11.67 -23.63
CA VAL A 128 -9.76 11.65 -23.07
C VAL A 128 -9.77 11.97 -21.57
N LEU A 129 -10.47 13.03 -21.14
CA LEU A 129 -10.51 13.45 -19.75
C LEU A 129 -11.19 12.41 -18.85
N VAL A 130 -12.28 11.79 -19.33
CA VAL A 130 -12.96 10.69 -18.63
C VAL A 130 -12.04 9.48 -18.51
N ALA A 131 -11.31 9.11 -19.57
CA ALA A 131 -10.34 8.02 -19.53
C ALA A 131 -9.22 8.29 -18.52
N LEU A 132 -8.68 9.51 -18.49
CA LEU A 132 -7.67 9.94 -17.53
C LEU A 132 -8.17 9.91 -16.08
N TYR A 133 -9.43 10.31 -15.84
CA TYR A 133 -10.06 10.24 -14.53
C TYR A 133 -10.14 8.80 -14.00
N PHE A 134 -10.65 7.87 -14.82
CA PHE A 134 -10.72 6.46 -14.43
C PHE A 134 -9.34 5.84 -14.21
N TRP A 135 -8.38 6.18 -15.07
CA TRP A 135 -7.01 5.71 -14.93
C TRP A 135 -6.35 6.21 -13.65
N GLU A 136 -6.55 7.47 -13.28
CA GLU A 136 -6.03 8.04 -12.04
C GLU A 136 -6.69 7.46 -10.79
N ASN A 137 -7.99 7.13 -10.84
CA ASN A 137 -8.67 6.41 -9.77
C ASN A 137 -8.08 5.02 -9.54
N LYS A 138 -7.91 4.25 -10.62
CA LYS A 138 -7.30 2.92 -10.57
C LYS A 138 -5.86 2.95 -10.03
N ARG A 139 -5.09 4.00 -10.37
CA ARG A 139 -3.72 4.18 -9.85
C ARG A 139 -3.69 4.54 -8.37
N GLU A 140 -4.62 5.36 -7.90
CA GLU A 140 -4.71 5.69 -6.48
C GLU A 140 -5.07 4.47 -5.64
N GLU A 141 -6.05 3.67 -6.06
CA GLU A 141 -6.44 2.45 -5.35
C GLU A 141 -5.25 1.50 -5.18
N LYS A 142 -4.51 1.24 -6.26
CA LYS A 142 -3.28 0.43 -6.21
C LYS A 142 -2.24 1.00 -5.24
N GLN A 143 -2.04 2.32 -5.24
CA GLN A 143 -1.11 2.97 -4.31
C GLN A 143 -1.59 2.86 -2.86
N ILE A 144 -2.87 3.07 -2.57
CA ILE A 144 -3.42 2.96 -1.22
C ILE A 144 -3.27 1.53 -0.69
N THR A 145 -3.57 0.51 -1.50
CA THR A 145 -3.37 -0.89 -1.12
C THR A 145 -1.91 -1.19 -0.81
N GLN A 146 -0.98 -0.72 -1.66
CA GLN A 146 0.46 -0.88 -1.42
C GLN A 146 0.93 -0.15 -0.17
N ILE A 147 0.47 1.09 0.07
CA ILE A 147 0.83 1.88 1.25
C ILE A 147 0.28 1.22 2.51
N SER A 148 -0.98 0.80 2.53
CA SER A 148 -1.58 0.08 3.66
C SER A 148 -0.78 -1.17 4.02
N ARG A 149 -0.43 -1.96 3.01
CA ARG A 149 0.40 -3.16 3.18
C ARG A 149 1.79 -2.82 3.73
N ASN A 150 2.45 -1.80 3.19
CA ASN A 150 3.75 -1.35 3.69
C ASN A 150 3.67 -0.79 5.11
N GLU A 151 2.57 -0.12 5.47
CA GLU A 151 2.36 0.40 6.82
C GLU A 151 2.22 -0.73 7.83
N THR A 152 1.43 -1.76 7.50
CA THR A 152 1.32 -2.98 8.30
C THR A 152 2.66 -3.69 8.46
N LEU A 153 3.47 -3.78 7.39
CA LEU A 153 4.83 -4.34 7.47
C LEU A 153 5.73 -3.50 8.38
N SER A 154 5.69 -2.18 8.26
CA SER A 154 6.60 -1.33 9.02
C SER A 154 6.41 -1.46 10.53
N ARG A 155 5.19 -1.81 10.98
CA ARG A 155 4.85 -1.94 12.41
C ARG A 155 5.01 -3.36 12.93
N LEU A 156 5.66 -4.21 12.16
CA LEU A 156 5.85 -5.61 12.49
C LEU A 156 6.88 -5.76 13.63
N PRO A 157 6.54 -6.42 14.74
CA PRO A 157 7.52 -6.68 15.78
C PRO A 157 8.47 -7.77 15.32
N VAL A 158 9.76 -7.49 15.48
CA VAL A 158 10.86 -8.40 15.24
C VAL A 158 11.67 -8.52 16.52
N ARG A 159 12.11 -9.74 16.82
CA ARG A 159 13.04 -9.95 17.94
C ARG A 159 14.47 -9.91 17.42
N LEU A 160 15.30 -9.16 18.12
CA LEU A 160 16.73 -9.10 17.88
C LEU A 160 17.44 -10.29 18.52
N SER A 161 18.70 -10.51 18.13
CA SER A 161 19.62 -11.46 18.78
C SER A 161 19.80 -11.18 20.27
N THR A 162 19.64 -9.93 20.70
CA THR A 162 19.67 -9.47 22.10
C THR A 162 18.38 -9.78 22.86
N ASN A 163 17.46 -10.55 22.28
CA ASN A 163 16.17 -10.93 22.86
C ASN A 163 15.14 -9.79 22.99
N ARG A 164 15.52 -8.54 22.66
CA ARG A 164 14.63 -7.37 22.61
C ARG A 164 13.66 -7.46 21.44
N ILE A 165 12.41 -7.04 21.65
CA ILE A 165 11.38 -6.93 20.62
C ILE A 165 11.28 -5.47 20.21
N ILE A 166 11.42 -5.19 18.92
CA ILE A 166 11.31 -3.85 18.33
C ILE A 166 10.45 -3.93 17.06
N GLU A 167 9.88 -2.83 16.60
CA GLU A 167 9.18 -2.80 15.32
C GLU A 167 10.15 -2.62 14.13
N LEU A 168 9.77 -3.11 12.94
CA LEU A 168 10.55 -2.91 11.72
C LEU A 168 10.80 -1.42 11.41
N VAL A 169 9.88 -0.53 11.78
CA VAL A 169 10.01 0.93 11.62
C VAL A 169 11.10 1.50 12.53
N GLN A 170 11.43 0.84 13.63
CA GLN A 170 12.55 1.25 14.48
C GLN A 170 13.90 0.84 13.89
N LEU A 171 13.91 -0.14 12.99
CA LEU A 171 15.09 -0.47 12.16
C LEU A 171 15.24 0.47 10.95
N ARG A 172 14.24 1.32 10.69
CA ARG A 172 14.25 2.32 9.62
C ARG A 172 15.44 3.26 9.82
N ASP A 173 16.14 3.59 8.74
CA ASP A 173 17.37 4.40 8.71
C ASP A 173 18.60 3.82 9.45
N ILE A 174 18.44 2.61 10.01
CA ILE A 174 19.47 1.88 10.74
C ILE A 174 19.96 0.69 9.91
N THR A 175 19.08 -0.26 9.59
CA THR A 175 19.42 -1.47 8.80
C THR A 175 18.53 -1.64 7.58
N ARG A 176 18.93 -2.55 6.68
CA ARG A 176 18.07 -3.14 5.65
C ARG A 176 17.67 -4.56 6.10
N PRO A 177 16.56 -4.72 6.85
CA PRO A 177 16.12 -6.04 7.28
C PRO A 177 15.93 -7.00 6.10
N VAL A 178 16.38 -8.23 6.29
CA VAL A 178 16.09 -9.35 5.39
C VAL A 178 15.13 -10.29 6.09
N ILE A 179 13.94 -10.43 5.51
CA ILE A 179 12.88 -11.32 5.97
C ILE A 179 12.94 -12.59 5.14
N LEU A 180 12.99 -13.73 5.82
CA LEU A 180 12.91 -15.06 5.23
C LEU A 180 11.59 -15.69 5.65
N ALA A 181 10.86 -16.25 4.69
CA ALA A 181 9.58 -16.90 4.95
C ALA A 181 9.48 -18.17 4.11
N GLY A 182 9.14 -19.29 4.73
CA GLY A 182 9.03 -20.56 4.01
C GLY A 182 9.06 -21.76 4.94
N SER A 183 9.42 -22.91 4.39
CA SER A 183 9.65 -24.14 5.14
C SER A 183 10.78 -23.95 6.17
N LYS A 184 10.61 -24.58 7.34
CA LYS A 184 11.59 -24.54 8.43
C LYS A 184 12.98 -24.97 7.95
N GLU A 185 13.05 -25.95 7.05
CA GLU A 185 14.28 -26.43 6.44
C GLU A 185 14.94 -25.36 5.56
N SER A 186 14.17 -24.66 4.73
CA SER A 186 14.71 -23.61 3.87
C SER A 186 15.17 -22.39 4.66
N VAL A 187 14.38 -21.95 5.64
CA VAL A 187 14.79 -20.84 6.51
C VAL A 187 16.02 -21.21 7.33
N THR A 188 16.09 -22.41 7.91
CA THR A 188 17.28 -22.87 8.64
C THR A 188 18.52 -22.92 7.74
N ARG A 189 18.40 -23.42 6.51
CA ARG A 189 19.51 -23.44 5.55
C ARG A 189 19.93 -22.04 5.12
N ALA A 190 18.98 -21.13 4.95
CA ALA A 190 19.23 -19.72 4.63
C ALA A 190 20.02 -19.05 5.76
N MET A 191 19.58 -19.24 6.99
CA MET A 191 20.25 -18.75 8.20
C MET A 191 21.68 -19.28 8.32
N GLN A 192 21.90 -20.59 8.16
CA GLN A 192 23.24 -21.16 8.22
C GLN A 192 24.17 -20.64 7.11
N ARG A 193 23.64 -20.28 5.94
CA ARG A 193 24.44 -19.65 4.87
C ARG A 193 24.74 -18.20 5.17
N ALA A 194 23.80 -17.48 5.77
CA ALA A 194 24.01 -16.14 6.26
C ALA A 194 25.09 -16.15 7.35
N GLU A 195 24.93 -16.90 8.44
CA GLU A 195 25.89 -16.98 9.56
C GLU A 195 27.32 -17.33 9.11
N ARG A 196 27.48 -18.18 8.08
CA ARG A 196 28.79 -18.52 7.51
C ARG A 196 29.45 -17.39 6.72
N LYS A 197 28.66 -16.50 6.11
CA LYS A 197 29.14 -15.40 5.25
C LYS A 197 29.11 -14.05 5.94
N THR A 198 28.28 -13.89 6.96
CA THR A 198 28.10 -12.69 7.74
C THR A 198 29.24 -12.60 8.77
N LYS A 199 30.01 -11.51 8.71
CA LYS A 199 30.94 -11.18 9.80
C LYS A 199 30.11 -10.91 11.07
N PRO A 200 30.62 -11.19 12.28
CA PRO A 200 29.88 -10.93 13.54
C PRO A 200 29.37 -9.49 13.69
N ASN A 201 29.89 -8.54 12.89
CA ASN A 201 29.51 -7.12 12.87
C ASN A 201 28.74 -6.65 11.61
N GLN A 202 27.96 -7.50 10.91
CA GLN A 202 27.09 -7.04 9.81
C GLN A 202 25.65 -7.56 9.89
N GLY A 203 24.69 -6.67 10.14
CA GLY A 203 23.27 -6.88 9.83
C GLY A 203 22.42 -7.65 10.84
N VAL A 204 21.16 -7.22 10.98
CA VAL A 204 20.11 -7.89 11.77
C VAL A 204 19.40 -8.89 10.85
N LEU A 205 19.67 -10.17 11.09
CA LEU A 205 18.97 -11.28 10.45
C LEU A 205 17.79 -11.67 11.34
N VAL A 206 16.57 -11.45 10.85
CA VAL A 206 15.35 -11.71 11.63
C VAL A 206 15.00 -13.20 11.51
N ARG A 207 15.09 -13.92 12.63
CA ARG A 207 14.69 -15.34 12.72
C ARG A 207 13.18 -15.49 12.64
N GLU A 208 12.76 -16.54 11.94
CA GLU A 208 11.37 -17.00 11.87
C GLU A 208 10.82 -17.51 13.21
N GLU A 209 11.68 -17.87 14.16
CA GLU A 209 11.26 -18.48 15.43
C GLU A 209 10.41 -17.57 16.36
N LEU A 210 10.18 -16.30 16.00
CA LEU A 210 9.18 -15.42 16.64
C LEU A 210 8.08 -14.91 15.72
N LEU A 211 8.05 -15.38 14.47
CA LEU A 211 6.96 -15.15 13.52
C LEU A 211 5.73 -16.01 13.85
N HIS A 212 5.84 -16.95 14.79
CA HIS A 212 4.80 -17.93 15.12
C HIS A 212 3.50 -17.34 15.69
N GLN A 213 3.51 -16.10 16.17
CA GLN A 213 2.30 -15.42 16.67
C GLN A 213 1.88 -14.18 15.89
N PHE A 214 2.73 -13.61 15.04
CA PHE A 214 2.50 -12.27 14.47
C PHE A 214 2.46 -12.21 12.94
N LEU A 215 3.03 -13.18 12.23
CA LEU A 215 3.34 -13.00 10.80
C LEU A 215 2.77 -14.00 9.82
N GLN A 216 2.36 -15.18 10.26
CA GLN A 216 2.51 -16.29 9.32
C GLN A 216 1.45 -16.46 8.23
N LEU A 217 0.39 -15.65 8.08
CA LEU A 217 -0.58 -15.93 6.99
C LEU A 217 -1.17 -14.73 6.24
N GLY A 218 -1.19 -13.53 6.81
CA GLY A 218 -1.81 -12.37 6.14
C GLY A 218 -0.83 -11.69 5.19
N TRP A 219 0.12 -10.94 5.77
CA TRP A 219 0.93 -10.00 5.01
C TRP A 219 1.84 -10.65 3.95
N ILE A 220 2.59 -11.70 4.32
CA ILE A 220 3.51 -12.39 3.38
C ILE A 220 2.71 -13.01 2.24
N ARG A 221 1.55 -13.60 2.55
CA ARG A 221 0.64 -14.16 1.56
C ARG A 221 0.06 -13.08 0.64
N ASP A 222 -0.45 -11.99 1.21
CA ASP A 222 -0.99 -10.86 0.44
C ASP A 222 0.12 -10.23 -0.44
N GLN A 223 1.37 -10.24 0.02
CA GLN A 223 2.53 -9.83 -0.77
C GLN A 223 2.82 -10.84 -1.91
N GLN A 224 2.85 -12.14 -1.61
CA GLN A 224 3.03 -13.21 -2.61
C GLN A 224 1.96 -13.13 -3.71
N GLU A 225 0.69 -13.06 -3.34
CA GLU A 225 -0.44 -12.94 -4.27
C GLU A 225 -0.30 -11.70 -5.17
N SER A 226 0.15 -10.57 -4.62
CA SER A 226 0.32 -9.34 -5.40
C SER A 226 1.46 -9.38 -6.41
N GLU A 227 2.47 -10.22 -6.16
CA GLU A 227 3.60 -10.46 -7.05
C GLU A 227 3.38 -11.69 -7.96
N GLY A 228 2.20 -12.34 -7.87
CA GLY A 228 1.88 -13.54 -8.63
C GLY A 228 2.63 -14.80 -8.16
N VAL A 229 3.10 -14.81 -6.91
CA VAL A 229 3.78 -15.95 -6.28
C VAL A 229 2.75 -16.82 -5.56
N THR A 230 2.89 -18.15 -5.66
CA THR A 230 1.99 -19.08 -4.98
C THR A 230 2.16 -18.95 -3.45
N PRO A 231 1.08 -18.71 -2.69
CA PRO A 231 1.13 -18.73 -1.22
C PRO A 231 1.82 -19.98 -0.67
N GLY A 232 2.78 -19.76 0.24
CA GLY A 232 3.51 -20.84 0.89
C GLY A 232 4.79 -21.29 0.16
N GLU A 233 5.12 -20.73 -1.00
CA GLU A 233 6.46 -20.86 -1.56
C GLU A 233 7.50 -20.19 -0.63
N ASP A 234 8.68 -20.78 -0.55
CA ASP A 234 9.82 -20.16 0.13
C ASP A 234 10.14 -18.84 -0.56
N VAL A 235 10.22 -17.74 0.18
CA VAL A 235 10.52 -16.40 -0.35
C VAL A 235 11.46 -15.64 0.57
N TYR A 236 12.13 -14.66 -0.01
CA TYR A 236 12.89 -13.66 0.74
C TYR A 236 12.43 -12.25 0.35
N ILE A 237 12.51 -11.34 1.32
CA ILE A 237 12.16 -9.94 1.17
C ILE A 237 13.26 -9.10 1.81
N ILE A 238 13.75 -8.11 1.07
CA ILE A 238 14.74 -7.15 1.53
C ILE A 238 14.06 -5.80 1.64
N LEU A 239 14.15 -5.17 2.81
CA LEU A 239 13.59 -3.86 3.03
C LEU A 239 14.62 -2.75 2.75
N CYS A 240 14.13 -1.63 2.24
CA CYS A 240 14.87 -0.39 2.21
C CYS A 240 15.06 0.17 3.63
N LEU A 241 15.97 1.15 3.74
CA LEU A 241 16.13 1.90 4.99
C LEU A 241 14.84 2.60 5.40
N ASP A 242 13.94 2.92 4.48
CA ASP A 242 12.63 3.52 4.77
C ASP A 242 11.53 2.47 5.07
N GLY A 243 11.89 1.19 5.20
CA GLY A 243 10.98 0.09 5.50
C GLY A 243 10.12 -0.40 4.32
N ARG A 244 10.24 0.19 3.13
CA ARG A 244 9.55 -0.33 1.92
C ARG A 244 10.26 -1.57 1.38
N VAL A 245 9.53 -2.42 0.65
CA VAL A 245 10.14 -3.54 -0.07
C VAL A 245 11.07 -3.01 -1.16
N ARG A 246 12.36 -3.37 -1.07
CA ARG A 246 13.40 -3.03 -2.06
C ARG A 246 13.55 -4.11 -3.11
N ARG A 247 13.56 -5.36 -2.65
CA ARG A 247 13.71 -6.56 -3.47
C ARG A 247 12.96 -7.71 -2.81
N SER A 248 12.31 -8.53 -3.60
CA SER A 248 11.73 -9.79 -3.19
C SER A 248 12.08 -10.86 -4.22
N GLY A 249 12.02 -12.13 -3.81
CA GLY A 249 12.24 -13.24 -4.74
C GLY A 249 11.84 -14.57 -4.13
N ILE A 250 11.64 -15.56 -5.02
CA ILE A 250 11.34 -16.94 -4.65
C ILE A 250 12.65 -17.66 -4.28
N GLY A 251 12.58 -18.49 -3.25
CA GLY A 251 13.63 -19.36 -2.77
C GLY A 251 14.69 -18.63 -1.93
N MET A 252 15.94 -19.03 -2.15
CA MET A 252 17.07 -18.60 -1.34
C MET A 252 17.62 -17.25 -1.85
N PRO A 253 17.86 -16.26 -0.98
CA PRO A 253 18.53 -15.04 -1.38
C PRO A 253 19.99 -15.27 -1.77
N ASN A 254 20.49 -14.49 -2.73
CA ASN A 254 21.93 -14.42 -2.98
C ASN A 254 22.63 -13.59 -1.89
N TRP A 255 23.12 -14.28 -0.86
CA TRP A 255 23.79 -13.65 0.29
C TRP A 255 25.01 -12.79 -0.08
N ASN A 256 25.69 -13.06 -1.21
CA ASN A 256 26.83 -12.24 -1.61
C ASN A 256 26.40 -10.81 -1.97
N ASP A 257 25.28 -10.67 -2.69
CA ASP A 257 24.76 -9.37 -3.11
C ASP A 257 24.21 -8.60 -1.89
N ILE A 258 23.51 -9.31 -1.00
CA ILE A 258 22.91 -8.73 0.21
C ILE A 258 23.98 -8.18 1.15
N LEU A 259 25.05 -8.93 1.40
CA LEU A 259 26.10 -8.52 2.34
C LEU A 259 26.87 -7.28 1.90
N GLN A 260 26.91 -6.99 0.60
CA GLN A 260 27.50 -5.76 0.07
C GLN A 260 26.60 -4.53 0.32
N GLU A 261 25.29 -4.73 0.48
CA GLU A 261 24.31 -3.64 0.67
C GLU A 261 24.04 -3.32 2.16
N LEU A 262 24.55 -4.11 3.10
CA LEU A 262 24.26 -3.98 4.54
C LEU A 262 25.22 -3.00 5.26
N PRO A 263 24.69 -2.06 6.07
CA PRO A 263 25.51 -1.19 6.93
C PRO A 263 26.24 -1.99 8.03
N ARG A 264 27.36 -1.43 8.54
CA ARG A 264 28.17 -2.05 9.61
C ARG A 264 27.45 -1.98 10.97
N LEU A 265 27.61 -2.98 11.84
CA LEU A 265 26.90 -3.07 13.14
C LEU A 265 27.20 -1.91 14.11
N GLU A 266 28.40 -1.34 14.05
CA GLU A 266 28.81 -0.20 14.88
C GLU A 266 27.94 1.04 14.62
N ASP A 267 27.54 1.25 13.37
CA ASP A 267 26.63 2.33 12.97
C ASP A 267 25.18 2.07 13.44
N LEU A 268 24.84 0.82 13.79
CA LEU A 268 23.50 0.43 14.24
C LEU A 268 23.32 0.62 15.73
N MET A 269 24.30 0.16 16.51
CA MET A 269 24.27 0.21 17.98
C MET A 269 24.21 1.66 18.47
N SER A 270 25.02 2.54 17.88
CA SER A 270 25.06 3.96 18.24
C SER A 270 23.76 4.73 17.96
N LYS A 271 22.91 4.23 17.03
CA LYS A 271 21.59 4.81 16.72
C LYS A 271 20.45 4.25 17.56
N LEU A 272 20.55 2.97 17.98
CA LEU A 272 19.55 2.31 18.84
C LEU A 272 19.66 2.72 20.32
N GLU A 273 20.81 3.24 20.74
CA GLU A 273 21.08 3.69 22.11
C GLU A 273 20.79 5.18 22.37
N ARG A 274 20.42 5.95 21.33
CA ARG A 274 19.96 7.35 21.44
C ARG A 274 18.43 7.40 21.45
#